data_AF-C6WPE5-F1
#
_entry.id   AF-C6WPE5-F1
#
_cell.length_a   1.000
_cell.length_b   1.000
_cell.length_c   1.000
_cell.angle_alpha   90.00
_cell.angle_beta   90.00
_cell.angle_gamma   90.00
#
_symmetry.space_group_name_H-M   'P 1'
#
loop_
_entity.id
_entity.type
_entity.pdbx_description
1 polymer ?
#
loop_
_entity_poly.entity_id
_entity_poly.type
_entity_poly.pdbx_seq_one_letter_code
_entity_poly.pdbx_strand_id
1 'polypeptide(L)'
;MSGFALRHDVGAAVGFLAGGVELARYEYTPGTPRRESPKPFLHPVRTRSGRLVSLFRPHDHVWHKGIAWSLPHVGEHNFWGGPTYLRGRGYAQLDNNGAQVHRRVTGLGAHGDGVRFAHELDWVAQDGRAVLTESRVLTAVPLGDSAWGLTFDTTMTNTSGAALVFGSPTTNGRDNAGYGGLFWRGPRSFTGGVVITSDGVGGDELRGWRGEWMAFCGRHDGDDAESLVLAVDHVGNPHHPPRWFTRSANFACLNPAPFFSEEFVVGDGESARFRYGVGIADGGADGAVALAEAVRGVLG
;
A
#
# COMPACT_ATOMS: atom_id res chain seq x y z
N MET A 1 23.41 17.48 -4.75
CA MET A 1 22.41 16.47 -4.36
C MET A 1 22.85 15.12 -4.89
N SER A 2 23.01 14.11 -4.04
CA SER A 2 23.26 12.73 -4.49
C SER A 2 22.01 12.20 -5.21
N GLY A 3 22.19 11.69 -6.44
CA GLY A 3 21.09 11.16 -7.25
C GLY A 3 20.39 9.96 -6.60
N PHE A 4 19.18 9.67 -7.08
CA PHE A 4 18.49 8.43 -6.74
C PHE A 4 19.19 7.26 -7.42
N ALA A 5 19.33 6.17 -6.68
CA ALA A 5 19.97 4.95 -7.13
C ALA A 5 19.11 3.74 -6.75
N LEU A 6 19.38 2.64 -7.42
CA LEU A 6 18.69 1.38 -7.21
C LEU A 6 19.74 0.29 -6.93
N ARG A 7 19.48 -0.55 -5.93
CA ARG A 7 20.23 -1.79 -5.66
C ARG A 7 19.32 -2.99 -5.85
N HIS A 8 19.72 -3.96 -6.68
CA HIS A 8 18.95 -5.17 -6.92
C HIS A 8 19.61 -6.38 -6.28
N ASP A 9 18.97 -6.92 -5.24
CA ASP A 9 19.30 -8.23 -4.69
C ASP A 9 18.55 -9.27 -5.54
N VAL A 10 19.27 -9.87 -6.49
CA VAL A 10 18.69 -10.75 -7.52
C VAL A 10 17.95 -11.92 -6.88
N GLY A 11 16.70 -12.13 -7.28
CA GLY A 11 15.82 -13.16 -6.73
C GLY A 11 15.20 -12.85 -5.38
N ALA A 12 15.42 -11.65 -4.80
CA ALA A 12 14.96 -11.28 -3.47
C ALA A 12 14.23 -9.92 -3.40
N ALA A 13 14.96 -8.82 -3.66
CA ALA A 13 14.48 -7.47 -3.35
C ALA A 13 15.14 -6.38 -4.20
N VAL A 14 14.54 -5.20 -4.19
CA VAL A 14 15.11 -3.96 -4.75
C VAL A 14 15.14 -2.88 -3.67
N GLY A 15 16.30 -2.27 -3.45
CA GLY A 15 16.46 -1.07 -2.64
C GLY A 15 16.41 0.19 -3.48
N PHE A 16 15.65 1.19 -3.03
CA PHE A 16 15.64 2.56 -3.55
C PHE A 16 16.49 3.42 -2.62
N LEU A 17 17.52 4.07 -3.15
CA LEU A 17 18.54 4.79 -2.37
C LEU A 17 18.66 6.24 -2.81
N ALA A 18 18.98 7.12 -1.87
CA ALA A 18 19.45 8.46 -2.16
C ALA A 18 20.22 9.02 -0.94
N GLY A 19 21.31 9.73 -1.17
CA GLY A 19 22.08 10.35 -0.07
C GLY A 19 22.71 9.37 0.91
N GLY A 20 23.01 8.15 0.46
CA GLY A 20 23.49 7.08 1.34
C GLY A 20 22.38 6.43 2.20
N VAL A 21 21.13 6.88 2.08
CA VAL A 21 19.97 6.31 2.78
C VAL A 21 19.23 5.35 1.84
N GLU A 22 18.95 4.12 2.31
CA GLU A 22 17.97 3.24 1.68
C GLU A 22 16.56 3.71 2.08
N LEU A 23 15.97 4.53 1.19
CA LEU A 23 14.67 5.15 1.36
C LEU A 23 13.55 4.11 1.43
N ALA A 24 13.63 3.06 0.61
CA ALA A 24 12.74 1.91 0.74
C ALA A 24 13.36 0.63 0.21
N ARG A 25 12.97 -0.51 0.79
CA ARG A 25 13.29 -1.84 0.26
C ARG A 25 12.01 -2.54 -0.16
N TYR A 26 11.92 -2.91 -1.43
CA TYR A 26 10.84 -3.70 -2.00
C TYR A 26 11.23 -5.17 -2.09
N GLU A 27 10.65 -5.99 -1.22
CA GLU A 27 10.83 -7.45 -1.24
C GLU A 27 9.78 -8.05 -2.18
N TYR A 28 10.21 -8.69 -3.27
CA TYR A 28 9.30 -9.24 -4.29
C TYR A 28 9.15 -10.77 -4.25
N THR A 29 9.98 -11.46 -3.47
CA THR A 29 9.90 -12.91 -3.21
C THR A 29 9.92 -13.21 -1.70
N PRO A 30 8.88 -12.75 -0.96
CA PRO A 30 8.89 -12.84 0.48
C PRO A 30 8.70 -14.25 1.03
N GLY A 31 9.51 -14.61 2.03
CA GLY A 31 9.46 -15.92 2.69
C GLY A 31 8.39 -16.05 3.80
N THR A 32 7.31 -15.28 3.74
CA THR A 32 6.29 -15.26 4.81
C THR A 32 5.41 -16.52 4.78
N PRO A 33 4.81 -16.95 5.90
CA PRO A 33 3.89 -18.10 5.94
C PRO A 33 2.64 -17.88 5.07
N ARG A 34 2.05 -18.98 4.58
CA ARG A 34 0.78 -18.99 3.81
C ARG A 34 -0.35 -18.22 4.51
N ARG A 35 -0.49 -18.36 5.83
CA ARG A 35 -1.48 -17.64 6.65
C ARG A 35 -1.34 -16.10 6.57
N GLU A 36 -0.17 -15.59 6.20
CA GLU A 36 0.08 -14.15 6.04
C GLU A 36 -0.17 -13.67 4.59
N SER A 37 -0.63 -14.58 3.72
CA SER A 37 -0.77 -14.41 2.27
C SER A 37 0.48 -13.81 1.63
N PRO A 38 1.52 -14.62 1.33
CA PRO A 38 2.81 -14.13 0.83
C PRO A 38 2.63 -13.16 -0.34
N LYS A 39 3.16 -11.94 -0.21
CA LYS A 39 2.98 -10.87 -1.19
C LYS A 39 4.10 -9.83 -1.15
N PRO A 40 4.51 -9.27 -2.29
CA PRO A 40 5.52 -8.23 -2.29
C PRO A 40 5.14 -7.01 -1.43
N PHE A 41 6.12 -6.42 -0.76
CA PHE A 41 5.92 -5.29 0.14
C PHE A 41 7.14 -4.35 0.19
N LEU A 42 6.91 -3.11 0.61
CA LEU A 42 7.96 -2.14 0.90
C LEU A 42 8.19 -2.05 2.41
N HIS A 43 9.33 -2.54 2.88
CA HIS A 43 9.83 -2.32 4.24
C HIS A 43 11.32 -2.66 4.32
N PRO A 44 12.15 -1.86 5.02
CA PRO A 44 11.84 -0.57 5.63
C PRO A 44 11.44 0.51 4.61
N VAL A 45 10.72 1.54 5.06
CA VAL A 45 10.44 2.79 4.33
C VAL A 45 10.90 3.94 5.22
N ARG A 46 11.68 4.87 4.70
CA ARG A 46 12.34 5.94 5.46
C ARG A 46 12.14 7.31 4.82
N THR A 47 12.21 8.35 5.63
CA THR A 47 12.37 9.73 5.15
C THR A 47 13.76 9.96 4.54
N ARG A 48 13.98 11.16 3.98
CA ARG A 48 15.27 11.58 3.43
C ARG A 48 16.37 11.63 4.50
N SER A 49 16.01 11.97 5.74
CA SER A 49 16.92 11.92 6.88
C SER A 49 17.14 10.52 7.48
N GLY A 50 16.47 9.48 6.95
CA GLY A 50 16.63 8.10 7.38
C GLY A 50 15.70 7.65 8.51
N ARG A 51 14.68 8.44 8.87
CA ARG A 51 13.70 8.08 9.90
C ARG A 51 12.73 7.02 9.38
N LEU A 52 12.54 5.93 10.12
CA LEU A 52 11.69 4.81 9.73
C LEU A 52 10.20 5.19 9.86
N VAL A 53 9.44 5.06 8.77
CA VAL A 53 8.01 5.39 8.74
C VAL A 53 7.13 4.19 8.39
N SER A 54 7.64 2.96 8.52
CA SER A 54 6.84 1.75 8.30
C SER A 54 7.16 0.65 9.30
N LEU A 55 6.17 -0.22 9.56
CA LEU A 55 6.29 -1.38 10.42
C LEU A 55 6.01 -2.67 9.65
N PHE A 56 6.71 -3.74 10.02
CA PHE A 56 6.57 -5.05 9.41
C PHE A 56 6.19 -6.11 10.45
N ARG A 57 5.22 -6.96 10.09
CA ARG A 57 4.80 -8.15 10.84
C ARG A 57 4.59 -7.89 12.34
N PRO A 58 3.77 -6.89 12.72
CA PRO A 58 3.48 -6.65 14.13
C PRO A 58 2.80 -7.88 14.74
N HIS A 59 3.12 -8.19 16.00
CA HIS A 59 2.65 -9.41 16.69
C HIS A 59 1.12 -9.60 16.72
N ASP A 60 0.36 -8.50 16.64
CA ASP A 60 -1.10 -8.44 16.68
C ASP A 60 -1.73 -8.61 15.29
N HIS A 61 -0.96 -8.33 14.24
CA HIS A 61 -1.38 -8.39 12.83
C HIS A 61 -0.19 -8.79 11.95
N VAL A 62 0.27 -10.03 12.08
CA VAL A 62 1.51 -10.51 11.43
C VAL A 62 1.49 -10.38 9.89
N TRP A 63 0.31 -10.32 9.29
CA TRP A 63 0.12 -10.12 7.86
C TRP A 63 0.24 -8.64 7.40
N HIS A 64 0.46 -7.67 8.29
CA HIS A 64 0.73 -6.27 7.90
C HIS A 64 2.21 -6.07 7.52
N LYS A 65 2.46 -5.45 6.36
CA LYS A 65 3.79 -5.43 5.71
C LYS A 65 4.13 -4.04 5.13
N GLY A 66 4.54 -3.09 5.97
CA GLY A 66 4.94 -1.75 5.53
C GLY A 66 3.94 -1.13 4.54
N ILE A 67 4.33 -0.93 3.28
CA ILE A 67 3.39 -0.65 2.18
C ILE A 67 3.20 -1.89 1.32
N ALA A 68 1.96 -2.38 1.18
CA ALA A 68 1.65 -3.54 0.34
C ALA A 68 0.24 -3.45 -0.27
N TRP A 69 0.09 -3.96 -1.50
CA TRP A 69 -1.21 -4.15 -2.13
C TRP A 69 -1.89 -5.37 -1.50
N SER A 70 -2.91 -5.11 -0.68
CA SER A 70 -3.51 -6.08 0.23
C SER A 70 -5.01 -6.17 -0.03
N LEU A 71 -5.48 -7.33 -0.47
CA LEU A 71 -6.88 -7.55 -0.87
C LEU A 71 -7.51 -8.63 0.01
N PRO A 72 -8.46 -8.30 0.90
CA PRO A 72 -9.01 -9.29 1.83
C PRO A 72 -10.09 -10.17 1.19
N HIS A 73 -10.63 -9.74 0.04
CA HIS A 73 -11.72 -10.39 -0.66
C HIS A 73 -11.58 -10.19 -2.18
N VAL A 74 -11.23 -11.27 -2.88
CA VAL A 74 -11.17 -11.37 -4.35
C VAL A 74 -11.88 -12.68 -4.73
N GLY A 75 -13.17 -12.59 -5.06
CA GLY A 75 -14.05 -13.75 -5.01
C GLY A 75 -14.04 -14.38 -3.62
N GLU A 76 -13.70 -15.66 -3.53
CA GLU A 76 -13.56 -16.37 -2.25
C GLU A 76 -12.16 -16.21 -1.60
N HIS A 77 -11.21 -15.61 -2.30
CA HIS A 77 -9.80 -15.61 -1.91
C HIS A 77 -9.40 -14.42 -1.05
N ASN A 78 -8.50 -14.67 -0.09
CA ASN A 78 -7.91 -13.66 0.78
C ASN A 78 -6.42 -13.51 0.48
N PHE A 79 -6.04 -12.41 -0.17
CA PHE A 79 -4.66 -12.05 -0.45
C PHE A 79 -4.09 -11.02 0.52
N TRP A 80 -4.84 -10.61 1.53
CA TRP A 80 -4.39 -9.76 2.64
C TRP A 80 -3.66 -10.58 3.70
N GLY A 81 -4.15 -11.78 3.99
CA GLY A 81 -3.66 -12.64 5.06
C GLY A 81 -4.51 -12.54 6.32
N GLY A 82 -4.27 -13.47 7.25
CA GLY A 82 -5.04 -13.60 8.47
C GLY A 82 -6.46 -14.13 8.24
N PRO A 83 -7.33 -13.99 9.26
CA PRO A 83 -8.72 -14.41 9.20
C PRO A 83 -9.55 -13.63 8.17
N THR A 84 -10.49 -14.31 7.52
CA THR A 84 -11.50 -13.70 6.64
C THR A 84 -12.73 -13.30 7.45
N TYR A 85 -13.29 -12.13 7.16
CA TYR A 85 -14.58 -11.73 7.75
C TYR A 85 -15.73 -12.38 6.99
N LEU A 86 -16.67 -12.97 7.73
CA LEU A 86 -17.86 -13.63 7.21
C LEU A 86 -19.11 -12.93 7.75
N ARG A 87 -20.03 -12.58 6.84
CA ARG A 87 -21.31 -11.96 7.19
C ARG A 87 -22.05 -12.79 8.24
N GLY A 88 -22.44 -12.15 9.34
CA GLY A 88 -23.17 -12.80 10.44
C GLY A 88 -22.37 -13.81 11.27
N ARG A 89 -21.07 -14.04 10.96
CA ARG A 89 -20.21 -14.98 11.70
C ARG A 89 -18.93 -14.35 12.26
N GLY A 90 -18.53 -13.18 11.77
CA GLY A 90 -17.32 -12.50 12.21
C GLY A 90 -16.05 -13.06 11.55
N TYR A 91 -14.90 -12.88 12.20
CA TYR A 91 -13.63 -13.35 11.68
C TYR A 91 -13.42 -14.85 11.94
N ALA A 92 -13.11 -15.59 10.87
CA ALA A 92 -12.69 -16.98 10.94
C ALA A 92 -11.44 -17.18 10.09
N GLN A 93 -10.49 -17.99 10.60
CA GLN A 93 -9.40 -18.45 9.77
C GLN A 93 -9.95 -19.51 8.80
N LEU A 94 -9.89 -19.20 7.51
CA LEU A 94 -10.29 -20.12 6.44
C LEU A 94 -9.06 -20.60 5.67
N ASP A 95 -9.27 -21.65 4.89
CA ASP A 95 -8.31 -22.15 3.91
C ASP A 95 -8.41 -21.42 2.56
N ASN A 96 -8.38 -20.08 2.61
CA ASN A 96 -8.46 -19.22 1.43
C ASN A 96 -7.35 -18.16 1.33
N ASN A 97 -6.28 -18.27 2.13
CA ASN A 97 -5.16 -17.34 2.05
C ASN A 97 -4.32 -17.62 0.79
N GLY A 98 -4.41 -16.75 -0.22
CA GLY A 98 -3.63 -16.86 -1.46
C GLY A 98 -2.22 -16.24 -1.36
N ALA A 99 -1.50 -16.13 -2.48
CA ALA A 99 -0.23 -15.40 -2.59
C ALA A 99 -0.12 -14.60 -3.88
N GLN A 100 0.71 -13.55 -3.84
CA GLN A 100 1.23 -12.84 -5.00
C GLN A 100 2.66 -13.34 -5.24
N VAL A 101 2.90 -14.01 -6.36
CA VAL A 101 4.12 -14.75 -6.67
C VAL A 101 4.85 -14.04 -7.80
N HIS A 102 6.08 -13.60 -7.55
CA HIS A 102 6.92 -12.99 -8.58
C HIS A 102 7.20 -13.97 -9.72
N ARG A 103 7.04 -13.51 -10.95
CA ARG A 103 7.40 -14.26 -12.15
C ARG A 103 8.74 -13.83 -12.74
N ARG A 104 8.83 -12.55 -13.11
CA ARG A 104 10.02 -11.99 -13.79
C ARG A 104 10.10 -10.49 -13.64
N VAL A 105 11.32 -9.98 -13.65
CA VAL A 105 11.59 -8.54 -13.79
C VAL A 105 11.38 -8.15 -15.26
N THR A 106 10.68 -7.04 -15.49
CA THR A 106 10.38 -6.50 -16.82
C THR A 106 11.10 -5.18 -17.10
N GLY A 107 11.60 -4.51 -16.05
CA GLY A 107 12.39 -3.29 -16.20
C GLY A 107 13.03 -2.83 -14.90
N LEU A 108 14.21 -2.24 -14.99
CA LEU A 108 14.99 -1.73 -13.86
C LEU A 108 15.91 -0.62 -14.35
N GLY A 109 15.93 0.54 -13.69
CA GLY A 109 16.91 1.57 -14.01
C GLY A 109 16.50 2.99 -13.63
N ALA A 110 17.23 3.96 -14.18
CA ALA A 110 16.95 5.38 -14.03
C ALA A 110 15.62 5.78 -14.69
N HIS A 111 14.96 6.79 -14.13
CA HIS A 111 13.73 7.36 -14.66
C HIS A 111 13.65 8.85 -14.31
N GLY A 112 14.05 9.72 -15.24
CA GLY A 112 14.28 11.13 -14.94
C GLY A 112 15.31 11.29 -13.82
N ASP A 113 14.97 12.07 -12.80
CA ASP A 113 15.79 12.24 -11.57
C ASP A 113 15.59 11.12 -10.54
N GLY A 114 14.75 10.13 -10.86
CA GLY A 114 14.42 9.00 -10.00
C GLY A 114 14.87 7.66 -10.55
N VAL A 115 14.30 6.60 -9.98
CA VAL A 115 14.55 5.20 -10.37
C VAL A 115 13.24 4.42 -10.45
N ARG A 116 13.23 3.38 -11.29
CA ARG A 116 12.06 2.55 -11.56
C ARG A 116 12.38 1.07 -11.46
N PHE A 117 11.44 0.31 -10.92
CA PHE A 117 11.38 -1.14 -10.96
C PHE A 117 10.04 -1.60 -11.56
N ALA A 118 10.08 -2.58 -12.44
CA ALA A 118 8.90 -3.19 -13.03
C ALA A 118 9.03 -4.71 -13.05
N HIS A 119 7.95 -5.41 -12.73
CA HIS A 119 7.91 -6.87 -12.73
C HIS A 119 6.50 -7.41 -12.98
N GLU A 120 6.42 -8.72 -13.24
CA GLU A 120 5.17 -9.46 -13.36
C GLU A 120 4.98 -10.42 -12.20
N LEU A 121 3.71 -10.67 -11.85
CA LEU A 121 3.26 -11.45 -10.72
C LEU A 121 2.10 -12.38 -11.14
N ASP A 122 2.02 -13.56 -10.53
CA ASP A 122 0.82 -14.40 -10.53
C ASP A 122 0.14 -14.33 -9.16
N TRP A 123 -1.18 -14.29 -9.14
CA TRP A 123 -1.98 -14.40 -7.93
C TRP A 123 -2.52 -15.81 -7.84
N VAL A 124 -2.03 -16.54 -6.84
CA VAL A 124 -2.29 -17.97 -6.68
C VAL A 124 -3.20 -18.17 -5.47
N ALA A 125 -4.36 -18.77 -5.67
CA ALA A 125 -5.28 -19.19 -4.62
C ALA A 125 -4.62 -20.22 -3.68
N GLN A 126 -5.23 -20.46 -2.52
CA GLN A 126 -4.65 -21.38 -1.53
C GLN A 126 -4.47 -22.81 -2.07
N ASP A 127 -5.34 -23.25 -2.98
CA ASP A 127 -5.29 -24.56 -3.64
C ASP A 127 -4.27 -24.65 -4.80
N GLY A 128 -3.55 -23.57 -5.09
CA GLY A 128 -2.52 -23.53 -6.12
C GLY A 128 -2.99 -23.05 -7.51
N ARG A 129 -4.28 -22.77 -7.71
CA ARG A 129 -4.77 -22.21 -8.98
C ARG A 129 -4.37 -20.74 -9.13
N ALA A 130 -3.89 -20.35 -10.31
CA ALA A 130 -3.75 -18.94 -10.66
C ALA A 130 -5.14 -18.33 -10.93
N VAL A 131 -5.39 -17.13 -10.41
CA VAL A 131 -6.67 -16.41 -10.57
C VAL A 131 -6.52 -15.02 -11.15
N LEU A 132 -5.36 -14.38 -10.94
CA LEU A 132 -4.99 -13.12 -11.60
C LEU A 132 -3.55 -13.19 -12.08
N THR A 133 -3.25 -12.48 -13.17
CA THR A 133 -1.88 -12.06 -13.50
C THR A 133 -1.76 -10.56 -13.23
N GLU A 134 -0.57 -10.07 -12.88
CA GLU A 134 -0.35 -8.66 -12.59
C GLU A 134 0.95 -8.16 -13.22
N SER A 135 0.90 -6.93 -13.75
CA SER A 135 2.07 -6.12 -14.07
C SER A 135 2.14 -4.97 -13.08
N ARG A 136 3.27 -4.82 -12.39
CA ARG A 136 3.48 -3.80 -11.37
C ARG A 136 4.72 -2.98 -11.64
N VAL A 137 4.59 -1.66 -11.48
CA VAL A 137 5.66 -0.67 -11.62
C VAL A 137 5.74 0.17 -10.36
N LEU A 138 6.96 0.31 -9.85
CA LEU A 138 7.32 1.19 -8.75
C LEU A 138 8.31 2.24 -9.26
N THR A 139 8.02 3.51 -9.03
CA THR A 139 8.91 4.61 -9.40
C THR A 139 9.18 5.48 -8.18
N ALA A 140 10.43 5.63 -7.78
CA ALA A 140 10.84 6.50 -6.68
C ALA A 140 11.52 7.77 -7.24
N VAL A 141 11.06 8.94 -6.81
CA VAL A 141 11.52 10.25 -7.31
C VAL A 141 11.79 11.23 -6.15
N PRO A 142 12.73 12.18 -6.32
CA PRO A 142 12.88 13.28 -5.37
C PRO A 142 11.65 14.21 -5.39
N LEU A 143 11.26 14.73 -4.22
CA LEU A 143 10.25 15.79 -4.07
C LEU A 143 10.85 16.93 -3.24
N GLY A 144 11.96 17.50 -3.72
CA GLY A 144 12.80 18.43 -2.96
C GLY A 144 13.80 17.73 -2.04
N ASP A 145 14.33 18.47 -1.06
CA ASP A 145 15.42 17.97 -0.21
C ASP A 145 14.93 17.09 0.95
N SER A 146 13.76 17.41 1.52
CA SER A 146 13.19 16.77 2.72
C SER A 146 12.15 15.69 2.41
N ALA A 147 11.75 15.51 1.15
CA ALA A 147 10.73 14.55 0.77
C ALA A 147 11.11 13.75 -0.49
N TRP A 148 10.45 12.61 -0.64
CA TRP A 148 10.49 11.80 -1.85
C TRP A 148 9.13 11.16 -2.11
N GLY A 149 8.90 10.81 -3.37
CA GLY A 149 7.65 10.22 -3.85
C GLY A 149 7.86 8.80 -4.36
N LEU A 150 6.87 7.95 -4.15
CA LEU A 150 6.73 6.63 -4.74
C LEU A 150 5.45 6.59 -5.57
N THR A 151 5.55 6.36 -6.87
CA THR A 151 4.40 5.92 -7.67
C THR A 151 4.29 4.41 -7.59
N PHE A 152 3.11 3.91 -7.22
CA PHE A 152 2.73 2.51 -7.26
C PHE A 152 1.68 2.34 -8.36
N ASP A 153 1.99 1.57 -9.40
CA ASP A 153 1.10 1.31 -10.54
C ASP A 153 0.95 -0.19 -10.72
N THR A 154 -0.27 -0.69 -10.62
CA THR A 154 -0.60 -2.11 -10.76
C THR A 154 -1.71 -2.28 -11.79
N THR A 155 -1.55 -3.23 -12.70
CA THR A 155 -2.63 -3.71 -13.58
C THR A 155 -2.79 -5.20 -13.35
N MET A 156 -3.98 -5.61 -12.95
CA MET A 156 -4.34 -7.02 -12.72
C MET A 156 -5.32 -7.47 -13.80
N THR A 157 -5.09 -8.66 -14.37
CA THR A 157 -5.96 -9.30 -15.36
C THR A 157 -6.56 -10.56 -14.75
N ASN A 158 -7.87 -10.70 -14.82
CA ASN A 158 -8.56 -11.91 -14.37
C ASN A 158 -8.32 -13.07 -15.33
N THR A 159 -7.86 -14.19 -14.77
CA THR A 159 -7.53 -15.42 -15.50
C THR A 159 -8.19 -16.64 -14.87
N SER A 160 -9.19 -16.42 -14.02
CA SER A 160 -9.84 -17.47 -13.24
C SER A 160 -10.88 -18.28 -14.01
N GLY A 161 -11.31 -17.84 -15.20
CA GLY A 161 -12.38 -18.46 -15.98
C GLY A 161 -13.79 -18.05 -15.55
N ALA A 162 -13.92 -17.13 -14.58
CA ALA A 162 -15.20 -16.58 -14.12
C ALA A 162 -15.02 -15.12 -13.66
N ALA A 163 -16.12 -14.40 -13.44
CA ALA A 163 -16.05 -13.05 -12.87
C ALA A 163 -15.51 -13.08 -11.43
N LEU A 164 -14.58 -12.17 -11.12
CA LEU A 164 -14.03 -11.99 -9.77
C LEU A 164 -14.60 -10.72 -9.14
N VAL A 165 -15.16 -10.87 -7.94
CA VAL A 165 -15.72 -9.76 -7.16
C VAL A 165 -14.69 -9.30 -6.13
N PHE A 166 -14.21 -8.07 -6.28
CA PHE A 166 -13.31 -7.42 -5.33
C PHE A 166 -14.16 -6.70 -4.28
N GLY A 167 -13.81 -6.87 -3.01
CA GLY A 167 -14.59 -6.34 -1.91
C GLY A 167 -13.79 -6.16 -0.64
N SER A 168 -14.51 -5.81 0.43
CA SER A 168 -13.95 -5.58 1.75
C SER A 168 -14.82 -6.25 2.82
N PRO A 169 -14.39 -6.27 4.09
CA PRO A 169 -15.29 -6.66 5.17
C PRO A 169 -16.59 -5.85 5.20
N THR A 170 -16.58 -4.57 4.82
CA THR A 170 -17.81 -3.76 4.72
C THR A 170 -18.78 -4.29 3.68
N THR A 171 -18.31 -4.62 2.47
CA THR A 171 -19.19 -5.23 1.45
C THR A 171 -19.71 -6.59 1.93
N ASN A 172 -18.96 -7.27 2.80
CA ASN A 172 -19.37 -8.48 3.50
C ASN A 172 -20.17 -8.24 4.79
N GLY A 173 -20.65 -7.02 5.07
CA GLY A 173 -21.54 -6.72 6.21
C GLY A 173 -20.83 -6.42 7.53
N ARG A 174 -19.56 -5.99 7.50
CA ARG A 174 -18.87 -5.37 8.66
C ARG A 174 -18.83 -3.86 8.50
N ASP A 175 -19.75 -3.17 9.15
CA ASP A 175 -19.82 -1.72 9.06
C ASP A 175 -18.47 -1.05 9.36
N ASN A 176 -18.10 -0.10 8.50
CA ASN A 176 -16.93 0.76 8.63
C ASN A 176 -15.57 0.01 8.73
N ALA A 177 -15.47 -1.18 8.12
CA ALA A 177 -14.24 -1.97 8.00
C ALA A 177 -13.84 -2.16 6.52
N GLY A 178 -13.91 -1.08 5.74
CA GLY A 178 -13.77 -1.11 4.29
C GLY A 178 -12.34 -1.19 3.79
N TYR A 179 -11.44 -1.82 4.56
CA TYR A 179 -10.04 -1.92 4.16
C TYR A 179 -9.86 -2.83 2.96
N GLY A 180 -8.91 -2.47 2.10
CA GLY A 180 -8.67 -3.12 0.85
C GLY A 180 -7.95 -2.23 -0.15
N GLY A 181 -6.82 -2.67 -0.70
CA GLY A 181 -6.06 -1.92 -1.71
C GLY A 181 -4.61 -1.66 -1.27
N LEU A 182 -4.05 -0.50 -1.60
CA LEU A 182 -2.69 -0.13 -1.18
C LEU A 182 -2.73 0.25 0.30
N PHE A 183 -2.13 -0.55 1.16
CA PHE A 183 -2.17 -0.36 2.61
C PHE A 183 -0.79 0.00 3.14
N TRP A 184 -0.71 1.09 3.91
CA TRP A 184 0.46 1.46 4.69
C TRP A 184 0.24 1.16 6.18
N ARG A 185 1.19 0.47 6.81
CA ARG A 185 1.30 0.26 8.26
C ARG A 185 2.46 1.08 8.82
N GLY A 186 2.16 2.04 9.69
CA GLY A 186 3.17 2.86 10.37
C GLY A 186 3.81 2.20 11.60
N PRO A 187 4.91 2.79 12.13
CA PRO A 187 5.56 2.40 13.38
C PRO A 187 4.61 2.43 14.58
N ARG A 188 4.98 1.74 15.67
CA ARG A 188 4.20 1.81 16.92
C ARG A 188 4.22 3.19 17.56
N SER A 189 5.32 3.93 17.42
CA SER A 189 5.44 5.30 17.92
C SER A 189 4.46 6.26 17.26
N PHE A 190 3.90 5.90 16.09
CA PHE A 190 2.91 6.70 15.38
C PHE A 190 1.47 6.45 15.88
N THR A 191 1.26 5.53 16.81
CA THR A 191 -0.05 5.37 17.48
C THR A 191 -0.43 6.67 18.20
N GLY A 192 -1.67 7.13 17.99
CA GLY A 192 -2.12 8.43 18.47
C GLY A 192 -1.67 9.61 17.60
N GLY A 193 -1.03 9.34 16.46
CA GLY A 193 -0.69 10.36 15.47
C GLY A 193 -1.93 10.97 14.80
N VAL A 194 -1.67 11.93 13.92
CA VAL A 194 -2.69 12.82 13.39
C VAL A 194 -2.97 12.48 11.93
N VAL A 195 -4.25 12.37 11.56
CA VAL A 195 -4.70 12.19 10.18
C VAL A 195 -5.03 13.56 9.59
N ILE A 196 -4.55 13.82 8.36
CA ILE A 196 -4.77 15.08 7.66
C ILE A 196 -5.46 14.81 6.32
N THR A 197 -6.44 15.64 6.00
CA THR A 197 -7.24 15.61 4.76
C THR A 197 -7.34 17.02 4.18
N SER A 198 -7.99 17.15 3.01
CA SER A 198 -8.34 18.48 2.47
C SER A 198 -9.28 19.28 3.36
N ASP A 199 -10.07 18.60 4.20
CA ASP A 199 -11.11 19.23 5.03
C ASP A 199 -10.59 19.62 6.41
N GLY A 200 -9.37 19.20 6.74
CA GLY A 200 -8.70 19.48 8.01
C GLY A 200 -8.07 18.25 8.66
N VAL A 201 -7.91 18.37 9.97
CA VAL A 201 -7.12 17.46 10.80
C VAL A 201 -8.05 16.65 11.73
N GLY A 202 -7.73 15.37 11.95
CA GLY A 202 -8.48 14.48 12.83
C GLY A 202 -7.74 13.17 13.13
N GLY A 203 -8.50 12.11 13.37
CA GLY A 203 -8.04 10.76 13.69
C GLY A 203 -8.97 9.67 13.16
N ASP A 204 -9.37 8.73 14.02
CA ASP A 204 -10.18 7.56 13.67
C ASP A 204 -11.57 7.91 13.09
N GLU A 205 -12.12 9.08 13.42
CA GLU A 205 -13.38 9.60 12.90
C GLU A 205 -13.34 9.93 11.40
N LEU A 206 -12.15 10.10 10.82
CA LEU A 206 -11.96 10.27 9.38
C LEU A 206 -11.98 8.95 8.61
N ARG A 207 -12.17 7.80 9.29
CA ARG A 207 -12.38 6.53 8.61
C ARG A 207 -13.71 6.52 7.84
N GLY A 208 -13.63 6.20 6.55
CA GLY A 208 -14.76 6.27 5.61
C GLY A 208 -14.92 7.64 4.95
N TRP A 209 -14.12 8.64 5.33
CA TRP A 209 -14.02 9.92 4.63
C TRP A 209 -13.63 9.70 3.17
N ARG A 210 -14.18 10.51 2.26
CA ARG A 210 -13.96 10.40 0.82
C ARG A 210 -13.17 11.60 0.33
N GLY A 211 -12.08 11.35 -0.39
CA GLY A 211 -11.30 12.39 -1.02
C GLY A 211 -10.07 11.84 -1.72
N GLU A 212 -9.37 12.71 -2.43
CA GLU A 212 -8.26 12.32 -3.32
C GLU A 212 -7.01 11.87 -2.56
N TRP A 213 -6.70 12.51 -1.44
CA TRP A 213 -5.50 12.21 -0.66
C TRP A 213 -5.79 12.23 0.83
N MET A 214 -4.98 11.49 1.58
CA MET A 214 -4.96 11.52 3.04
C MET A 214 -3.51 11.37 3.49
N ALA A 215 -3.16 12.06 4.58
CA ALA A 215 -1.85 12.00 5.20
C ALA A 215 -1.94 11.57 6.66
N PHE A 216 -0.81 11.12 7.18
CA PHE A 216 -0.61 10.72 8.55
C PHE A 216 0.70 11.33 9.05
N CYS A 217 0.60 12.16 10.08
CA CYS A 217 1.75 12.68 10.81
C CYS A 217 1.95 11.86 12.08
N GLY A 218 3.16 11.36 12.28
CA GLY A 218 3.53 10.64 13.49
C GLY A 218 4.85 11.14 14.08
N ARG A 219 5.02 10.89 15.37
CA ARG A 219 6.22 11.24 16.12
C ARG A 219 7.14 10.03 16.29
N HIS A 220 8.44 10.28 16.30
CA HIS A 220 9.46 9.27 16.53
C HIS A 220 9.82 9.18 18.02
N ASP A 221 10.06 7.97 18.48
CA ASP A 221 10.63 7.76 19.81
C ASP A 221 12.09 8.27 19.84
N GLY A 222 12.48 8.86 20.97
CA GLY A 222 13.87 9.23 21.26
C GLY A 222 14.23 10.68 20.96
N ASP A 223 13.70 11.30 19.91
CA ASP A 223 13.99 12.70 19.54
C ASP A 223 12.76 13.57 19.30
N ASP A 224 11.55 13.01 19.45
CA ASP A 224 10.26 13.67 19.25
C ASP A 224 10.05 14.28 17.85
N ALA A 225 10.93 13.97 16.89
CA ALA A 225 10.81 14.45 15.53
C ALA A 225 9.54 13.92 14.89
N GLU A 226 9.02 14.67 13.91
CA GLU A 226 7.84 14.28 13.15
C GLU A 226 8.21 13.81 11.75
N SER A 227 7.40 12.90 11.22
CA SER A 227 7.42 12.58 9.80
C SER A 227 6.02 12.40 9.26
N LEU A 228 5.90 12.70 7.98
CA LEU A 228 4.65 12.69 7.27
C LEU A 228 4.66 11.58 6.21
N VAL A 229 3.60 10.77 6.22
CA VAL A 229 3.30 9.81 5.16
C VAL A 229 1.98 10.21 4.52
N LEU A 230 1.96 10.34 3.21
CA LEU A 230 0.79 10.75 2.44
C LEU A 230 0.53 9.77 1.31
N ALA A 231 -0.73 9.51 0.99
CA ALA A 231 -1.11 8.80 -0.22
C ALA A 231 -2.11 9.64 -1.04
N VAL A 232 -1.95 9.62 -2.37
CA VAL A 232 -2.80 10.25 -3.38
C VAL A 232 -3.37 9.16 -4.27
N ASP A 233 -4.68 9.17 -4.45
CA ASP A 233 -5.40 8.32 -5.41
C ASP A 233 -5.45 8.99 -6.79
N HIS A 234 -5.07 8.25 -7.83
CA HIS A 234 -5.07 8.77 -9.20
C HIS A 234 -6.50 8.82 -9.78
N VAL A 235 -6.83 9.87 -10.53
CA VAL A 235 -8.18 10.12 -11.11
C VAL A 235 -8.72 8.98 -11.97
N GLY A 236 -7.85 8.21 -12.60
CA GLY A 236 -8.19 7.04 -13.41
C GLY A 236 -8.48 5.76 -12.62
N ASN A 237 -8.39 5.77 -11.29
CA ASN A 237 -8.68 4.59 -10.48
C ASN A 237 -10.19 4.30 -10.44
N PRO A 238 -10.59 3.02 -10.44
CA PRO A 238 -11.97 2.65 -10.13
C PRO A 238 -12.43 3.26 -8.81
N HIS A 239 -13.64 3.83 -8.81
CA HIS A 239 -14.27 4.50 -7.66
C HIS A 239 -13.51 5.72 -7.11
N HIS A 240 -12.73 6.40 -7.96
CA HIS A 240 -12.10 7.68 -7.63
C HIS A 240 -13.13 8.81 -7.35
N PRO A 241 -12.89 9.68 -6.37
CA PRO A 241 -11.94 9.51 -5.28
C PRO A 241 -12.46 8.45 -4.28
N PRO A 242 -11.59 7.60 -3.69
CA PRO A 242 -12.01 6.49 -2.86
C PRO A 242 -12.49 6.97 -1.49
N ARG A 243 -13.17 6.09 -0.78
CA ARG A 243 -13.25 6.22 0.68
C ARG A 243 -11.95 5.71 1.30
N TRP A 244 -11.57 6.29 2.42
CA TRP A 244 -10.32 5.95 3.10
C TRP A 244 -10.57 5.03 4.29
N PHE A 245 -9.78 3.96 4.38
CA PHE A 245 -9.62 3.25 5.64
C PHE A 245 -8.38 3.80 6.36
N THR A 246 -8.60 4.33 7.57
CA THR A 246 -7.54 4.85 8.43
C THR A 246 -7.77 4.45 9.88
N ARG A 247 -6.67 4.42 10.63
CA ARG A 247 -6.62 4.30 12.09
C ARG A 247 -5.44 5.12 12.57
N SER A 248 -5.61 5.78 13.71
CA SER A 248 -4.57 6.41 14.50
C SER A 248 -4.54 5.86 15.92
N ALA A 249 -5.69 5.62 16.55
CA ALA A 249 -5.76 5.31 17.98
C ALA A 249 -5.19 3.92 18.33
N ASN A 250 -5.43 2.91 17.49
CA ASN A 250 -4.96 1.55 17.72
C ASN A 250 -3.58 1.28 17.11
N PHE A 251 -3.34 1.89 15.95
CA PHE A 251 -2.09 1.87 15.19
C PHE A 251 -2.24 2.83 14.02
N ALA A 252 -1.12 3.34 13.52
CA ALA A 252 -1.09 4.15 12.31
C ALA A 252 -1.31 3.31 11.05
N CYS A 253 -2.33 3.65 10.26
CA CYS A 253 -2.46 3.15 8.89
C CYS A 253 -3.22 4.11 7.97
N LEU A 254 -2.91 4.01 6.68
CA LEU A 254 -3.62 4.67 5.59
C LEU A 254 -3.91 3.64 4.50
N ASN A 255 -5.10 3.71 3.92
CA ASN A 255 -5.47 2.89 2.77
C ASN A 255 -6.54 3.61 1.94
N PRO A 256 -6.20 4.11 0.74
CA PRO A 256 -7.21 4.46 -0.25
C PRO A 256 -7.92 3.17 -0.65
N ALA A 257 -9.20 3.07 -0.28
CA ALA A 257 -9.96 1.83 -0.38
C ALA A 257 -11.02 1.92 -1.48
N PRO A 258 -10.70 1.51 -2.73
CA PRO A 258 -11.64 1.63 -3.84
C PRO A 258 -12.87 0.74 -3.66
N PHE A 259 -12.78 -0.32 -2.87
CA PHE A 259 -13.89 -1.23 -2.55
C PHE A 259 -14.33 -1.13 -1.08
N PHE A 260 -14.33 0.09 -0.55
CA PHE A 260 -14.70 0.36 0.84
C PHE A 260 -16.15 -0.01 1.16
N SER A 261 -17.09 0.35 0.28
CA SER A 261 -18.54 0.12 0.49
C SER A 261 -19.23 -0.48 -0.73
N GLU A 262 -18.53 -0.58 -1.85
CA GLU A 262 -19.05 -1.03 -3.14
C GLU A 262 -18.12 -2.13 -3.66
N GLU A 263 -18.71 -3.20 -4.18
CA GLU A 263 -17.98 -4.28 -4.82
C GLU A 263 -17.53 -3.86 -6.22
N PHE A 264 -16.37 -4.34 -6.64
CA PHE A 264 -15.83 -4.07 -7.97
C PHE A 264 -15.64 -5.39 -8.71
N VAL A 265 -16.32 -5.56 -9.85
CA VAL A 265 -16.32 -6.82 -10.60
C VAL A 265 -15.34 -6.71 -11.77
N VAL A 266 -14.51 -7.75 -11.93
CA VAL A 266 -13.63 -7.92 -13.10
C VAL A 266 -14.03 -9.22 -13.79
N GLY A 267 -14.55 -9.13 -15.02
CA GLY A 267 -14.89 -10.29 -15.84
C GLY A 267 -13.66 -11.11 -16.22
N ASP A 268 -13.87 -12.35 -16.68
CA ASP A 268 -12.77 -13.19 -17.17
C ASP A 268 -12.08 -12.53 -18.38
N GLY A 269 -10.75 -12.51 -18.38
CA GLY A 269 -9.94 -11.81 -19.39
C GLY A 269 -9.91 -10.27 -19.27
N GLU A 270 -10.76 -9.67 -18.43
CA GLU A 270 -10.75 -8.22 -18.20
C GLU A 270 -9.61 -7.81 -17.28
N SER A 271 -9.23 -6.53 -17.34
CA SER A 271 -8.15 -5.95 -16.54
C SER A 271 -8.60 -4.73 -15.75
N ALA A 272 -8.04 -4.58 -14.56
CA ALA A 272 -8.22 -3.43 -13.68
C ALA A 272 -6.87 -2.82 -13.34
N ARG A 273 -6.75 -1.50 -13.50
CA ARG A 273 -5.54 -0.74 -13.17
C ARG A 273 -5.80 0.17 -11.98
N PHE A 274 -4.83 0.21 -11.06
CA PHE A 274 -4.80 1.12 -9.93
C PHE A 274 -3.44 1.80 -9.85
N ARG A 275 -3.45 3.11 -9.63
CA ARG A 275 -2.26 3.94 -9.56
C ARG A 275 -2.34 4.87 -8.35
N TYR A 276 -1.27 4.92 -7.56
CA TYR A 276 -1.20 5.72 -6.34
C TYR A 276 0.14 6.46 -6.28
N GLY A 277 0.11 7.66 -5.74
CA GLY A 277 1.31 8.38 -5.31
C GLY A 277 1.44 8.26 -3.80
N VAL A 278 2.63 7.97 -3.28
CA VAL A 278 2.93 7.99 -1.85
C VAL A 278 4.05 8.99 -1.60
N GLY A 279 3.80 9.99 -0.76
CA GLY A 279 4.79 10.97 -0.33
C GLY A 279 5.34 10.61 1.04
N ILE A 280 6.65 10.68 1.20
CA ILE A 280 7.34 10.47 2.49
C ILE A 280 8.21 11.70 2.75
N ALA A 281 7.98 12.38 3.86
CA ALA A 281 8.68 13.62 4.20
C ALA A 281 9.17 13.65 5.65
N ASP A 282 10.32 14.29 5.83
CA ASP A 282 10.70 14.87 7.13
C ASP A 282 9.83 16.09 7.41
N GLY A 283 9.26 16.18 8.63
CA GLY A 283 8.40 17.30 9.03
C GLY A 283 7.01 16.87 9.49
N GLY A 284 6.26 17.85 9.98
CA GLY A 284 4.96 17.67 10.63
C GLY A 284 3.75 17.86 9.71
N ALA A 285 2.57 17.93 10.34
CA ALA A 285 1.27 18.01 9.67
C ALA A 285 1.12 19.22 8.73
N ASP A 286 1.77 20.35 9.02
CA ASP A 286 1.70 21.59 8.24
C ASP A 286 2.22 21.41 6.79
N GLY A 287 3.07 20.41 6.56
CA GLY A 287 3.61 20.09 5.24
C GLY A 287 2.66 19.29 4.33
N ALA A 288 1.50 18.85 4.84
CA ALA A 288 0.66 17.87 4.13
C ALA A 288 0.12 18.36 2.79
N VAL A 289 -0.36 19.60 2.71
CA VAL A 289 -0.91 20.17 1.47
C VAL A 289 0.17 20.28 0.40
N ALA A 290 1.34 20.84 0.76
CA ALA A 290 2.46 20.97 -0.16
C ALA A 290 2.98 19.60 -0.64
N LEU A 291 3.03 18.60 0.24
CA LEU A 291 3.40 17.24 -0.13
C LEU A 291 2.36 16.61 -1.06
N ALA A 292 1.07 16.83 -0.84
CA ALA A 292 0.00 16.34 -1.72
C ALA A 292 0.15 16.89 -3.14
N GLU A 293 0.40 18.18 -3.28
CA GLU A 293 0.63 18.86 -4.56
C GLU A 293 1.88 18.31 -5.27
N ALA A 294 2.98 18.13 -4.55
CA ALA A 294 4.21 17.57 -5.10
C ALA A 294 4.01 16.12 -5.57
N VAL A 295 3.30 15.29 -4.79
CA VAL A 295 2.99 13.90 -5.16
C VAL A 295 2.05 13.84 -6.36
N ARG A 296 1.03 14.70 -6.43
CA ARG A 296 0.16 14.82 -7.62
C ARG A 296 0.96 15.12 -8.88
N GLY A 297 1.89 16.08 -8.82
CA GLY A 297 2.70 16.48 -9.97
C GLY A 297 3.50 15.33 -10.58
N VAL A 298 3.99 14.39 -9.77
CA VAL A 298 4.73 13.21 -10.27
C VAL A 298 3.83 12.00 -10.54
N LEU A 299 2.66 11.94 -9.91
CA LEU A 299 1.65 10.93 -10.18
C LEU A 299 1.04 11.15 -11.56
N GLY A 300 1.00 12.37 -12.09
CA GLY A 300 0.59 12.70 -13.45
C GLY A 300 -0.89 12.46 -13.69
#